data_AF-A0A5K3F805-F1
#
_entry.id   AF-A0A5K3F805-F1
#
_cell.length_a   1.000
_cell.length_b   1.000
_cell.length_c   1.000
_cell.angle_alpha   90.00
_cell.angle_beta   90.00
_cell.angle_gamma   90.00
#
_symmetry.space_group_name_H-M   'P 1'
#
loop_
_entity.id
_entity.type
_entity.pdbx_description
1 polymer ?
#
loop_
_entity_poly.entity_id
_entity_poly.type
_entity_poly.pdbx_seq_one_letter_code
_entity_poly.pdbx_strand_id
1 'polypeptide(L)'
;MTQKQEPVPMRPYCGSHPRQCIDQNPLRGRMRIRNGTDDSSRLRKITKPLMEKKRRERINMALEALKRFVAEPILKEGAQKLEKADILDLTVKYVYSCARRNSTAAATWPSQAPWLSFLAGYAACEANLHSLLVAAAGASRPQAGLSPREMSLLVALDGRKNAAATSFLAALAAPSTSQTTPPAAHLQSEGEPTHPPQPPRVWRPW
;
A
#
# COMPACT_ATOMS: atom_id res chain seq x y z
N MET A 1 -70.85 -57.64 -5.38
CA MET A 1 -71.82 -56.55 -5.58
C MET A 1 -71.10 -55.38 -6.21
N THR A 2 -71.69 -54.90 -7.28
CA THR A 2 -71.27 -53.87 -8.24
C THR A 2 -71.25 -52.45 -7.66
N GLN A 3 -70.32 -51.61 -8.15
CA GLN A 3 -70.48 -50.23 -8.67
C GLN A 3 -69.16 -49.45 -8.43
N LYS A 4 -68.37 -49.09 -9.43
CA LYS A 4 -68.60 -48.22 -10.61
C LYS A 4 -68.76 -46.75 -10.20
N GLN A 5 -67.69 -45.95 -10.34
CA GLN A 5 -67.73 -44.63 -11.00
C GLN A 5 -66.33 -43.99 -11.16
N GLU A 6 -65.89 -43.94 -12.41
CA GLU A 6 -65.06 -42.88 -13.03
C GLU A 6 -65.92 -41.59 -13.20
N PRO A 7 -65.38 -40.35 -13.49
CA PRO A 7 -64.39 -40.09 -14.55
C PRO A 7 -63.34 -38.96 -14.33
N VAL A 8 -62.43 -38.94 -15.31
CA VAL A 8 -61.27 -38.07 -15.59
C VAL A 8 -61.68 -36.61 -15.93
N PRO A 9 -60.81 -35.61 -15.64
CA PRO A 9 -60.22 -34.87 -16.75
C PRO A 9 -58.71 -34.63 -16.60
N MET A 10 -58.06 -34.49 -17.76
CA MET A 10 -56.63 -34.58 -17.99
C MET A 10 -56.02 -33.19 -18.29
N ARG A 11 -54.75 -33.01 -17.90
CA ARG A 11 -53.70 -32.04 -18.35
C ARG A 11 -53.53 -30.71 -17.56
N PRO A 12 -52.36 -30.02 -17.63
CA PRO A 12 -51.01 -30.40 -18.12
C PRO A 12 -49.82 -30.07 -17.16
N TYR A 13 -48.71 -30.82 -17.33
CA TYR A 13 -47.27 -30.46 -17.24
C TYR A 13 -46.74 -29.39 -16.25
N CYS A 14 -45.77 -29.74 -15.39
CA CYS A 14 -44.38 -29.25 -15.40
C CYS A 14 -43.58 -29.77 -14.17
N GLY A 15 -42.30 -30.14 -14.34
CA GLY A 15 -41.32 -30.10 -13.23
C GLY A 15 -40.66 -31.43 -12.78
N SER A 16 -39.80 -31.98 -13.63
CA SER A 16 -38.43 -32.46 -13.34
C SER A 16 -38.11 -33.13 -11.98
N HIS A 17 -37.74 -34.43 -12.06
CA HIS A 17 -37.01 -35.22 -11.05
C HIS A 17 -35.71 -34.55 -10.54
N PRO A 18 -35.21 -34.96 -9.35
CA PRO A 18 -34.07 -35.86 -9.35
C PRO A 18 -34.06 -36.95 -8.26
N ARG A 19 -33.31 -38.01 -8.59
CA ARG A 19 -33.07 -39.26 -7.88
C ARG A 19 -32.30 -39.09 -6.56
N GLN A 20 -32.71 -39.85 -5.54
CA GLN A 20 -31.87 -40.24 -4.41
C GLN A 20 -30.91 -41.36 -4.85
N CYS A 21 -29.62 -41.04 -4.99
CA CYS A 21 -28.55 -42.01 -4.91
C CYS A 21 -27.91 -41.91 -3.53
N ILE A 22 -27.91 -43.04 -2.84
CA ILE A 22 -27.30 -43.27 -1.53
C ILE A 22 -25.78 -43.15 -1.69
N ASP A 23 -25.20 -42.12 -1.09
CA ASP A 23 -23.76 -41.86 -1.10
C ASP A 23 -23.05 -42.79 -0.11
N GLN A 24 -22.23 -43.68 -0.64
CA GLN A 24 -21.22 -44.41 0.12
C GLN A 24 -20.05 -43.46 0.41
N ASN A 25 -19.98 -42.94 1.65
CA ASN A 25 -18.71 -42.41 2.15
C ASN A 25 -18.43 -42.88 3.59
N PRO A 26 -17.53 -43.87 3.79
CA PRO A 26 -17.28 -44.50 5.09
C PRO A 26 -16.27 -43.75 5.97
N LEU A 27 -16.23 -42.41 5.95
CA LEU A 27 -15.29 -41.62 6.77
C LEU A 27 -15.97 -40.56 7.68
N ARG A 28 -17.18 -40.83 8.18
CA ARG A 28 -17.64 -40.24 9.45
C ARG A 28 -17.12 -41.05 10.64
N GLY A 29 -15.80 -41.16 10.73
CA GLY A 29 -15.11 -41.52 11.97
C GLY A 29 -15.12 -40.30 12.89
N ARG A 30 -15.89 -40.38 13.97
CA ARG A 30 -15.95 -39.37 15.04
C ARG A 30 -14.56 -39.20 15.66
N MET A 31 -13.74 -38.31 15.12
CA MET A 31 -12.42 -38.01 15.66
C MET A 31 -12.62 -37.09 16.87
N ARG A 32 -12.49 -37.66 18.08
CA ARG A 32 -12.32 -36.86 19.30
C ARG A 32 -11.12 -35.94 19.06
N ILE A 33 -11.32 -34.63 19.06
CA ILE A 33 -10.25 -33.63 19.02
C ILE A 33 -9.38 -33.86 20.25
N ARG A 34 -8.18 -34.40 20.04
CA ARG A 34 -7.17 -34.63 21.07
C ARG A 34 -6.03 -33.61 20.82
N ASN A 35 -5.90 -32.66 21.75
CA ASN A 35 -4.76 -31.76 22.01
C ASN A 35 -3.99 -31.12 20.82
N GLY A 36 -4.42 -29.92 20.43
CA GLY A 36 -3.73 -28.66 20.76
C GLY A 36 -2.40 -28.24 20.10
N THR A 37 -1.61 -29.12 19.48
CA THR A 37 -0.27 -28.71 18.97
C THR A 37 0.10 -29.19 17.57
N ASP A 38 -0.40 -30.34 17.09
CA ASP A 38 -0.08 -30.84 15.74
C ASP A 38 -0.89 -30.15 14.63
N ASP A 39 -2.13 -29.73 14.93
CA ASP A 39 -3.03 -29.11 13.96
C ASP A 39 -2.49 -27.75 13.45
N SER A 40 -1.86 -26.98 14.35
CA SER A 40 -1.16 -25.74 13.99
C SER A 40 0.05 -25.99 13.08
N SER A 41 0.75 -27.12 13.24
CA SER A 41 1.89 -27.49 12.39
C SER A 41 1.44 -27.87 10.97
N ARG A 42 0.36 -28.67 10.86
CA ARG A 42 -0.25 -29.08 9.60
C ARG A 42 -0.95 -27.92 8.90
N LEU A 43 -1.68 -27.09 9.64
CA LEU A 43 -2.30 -25.87 9.14
C LEU A 43 -1.23 -24.91 8.61
N ARG A 44 -0.09 -24.73 9.30
CA ARG A 44 1.05 -23.94 8.78
C ARG A 44 1.67 -24.54 7.52
N LYS A 45 1.77 -25.87 7.43
CA LYS A 45 2.29 -26.59 6.24
C LYS A 45 1.36 -26.46 5.02
N ILE A 46 0.06 -26.25 5.22
CA ILE A 46 -0.93 -26.10 4.14
C ILE A 46 -1.21 -24.63 3.81
N THR A 47 -1.30 -23.77 4.82
CA THR A 47 -1.59 -22.34 4.62
C THR A 47 -0.44 -21.60 3.96
N LYS A 48 0.83 -21.91 4.29
CA LYS A 48 2.00 -21.31 3.65
C LYS A 48 2.03 -21.50 2.12
N PRO A 49 1.91 -22.72 1.57
CA PRO A 49 1.89 -22.91 0.11
C PRO A 49 0.66 -22.27 -0.55
N LEU A 50 -0.49 -22.23 0.14
CA LEU A 50 -1.67 -21.51 -0.37
C LEU A 50 -1.46 -19.99 -0.42
N MET A 51 -0.85 -19.42 0.62
CA MET A 51 -0.53 -17.99 0.67
C MET A 51 0.51 -17.62 -0.38
N GLU A 52 1.53 -18.47 -0.60
CA GLU A 52 2.51 -18.26 -1.65
C GLU A 52 1.90 -18.40 -3.05
N LYS A 53 0.97 -19.34 -3.26
CA LYS A 53 0.19 -19.42 -4.51
C LYS A 53 -0.56 -18.12 -4.78
N LYS A 54 -1.29 -17.60 -3.78
CA LYS A 54 -2.00 -16.32 -3.87
C LYS A 54 -1.05 -15.13 -4.10
N ARG A 55 0.14 -15.15 -3.48
CA ARG A 55 1.17 -14.13 -3.70
C ARG A 55 1.69 -14.15 -5.14
N ARG A 56 2.00 -15.35 -5.67
CA ARG A 56 2.48 -15.54 -7.05
C ARG A 56 1.44 -15.11 -8.08
N GLU A 57 0.17 -15.43 -7.85
CA GLU A 57 -0.94 -14.97 -8.68
C GLU A 57 -1.00 -13.45 -8.72
N ARG A 58 -0.97 -12.77 -7.56
CA ARG A 58 -0.92 -11.31 -7.49
C ARG A 58 0.26 -10.71 -8.27
N ILE A 59 1.45 -11.31 -8.14
CA ILE A 59 2.65 -10.85 -8.88
C ILE A 59 2.45 -11.00 -10.38
N ASN A 60 1.92 -12.14 -10.85
CA ASN A 60 1.69 -12.36 -12.27
C ASN A 60 0.61 -11.41 -12.82
N MET A 61 -0.47 -11.17 -12.08
CA MET A 61 -1.49 -10.17 -12.46
C MET A 61 -0.87 -8.77 -12.62
N ALA A 62 0.00 -8.38 -11.70
CA ALA A 62 0.71 -7.10 -11.79
C ALA A 62 1.63 -7.04 -13.01
N LEU A 63 2.37 -8.11 -13.31
CA LEU A 63 3.23 -8.18 -14.51
C LEU A 63 2.42 -8.09 -15.81
N GLU A 64 1.25 -8.74 -15.88
CA GLU A 64 0.37 -8.60 -17.05
C GLU A 64 -0.19 -7.18 -17.18
N ALA A 65 -0.57 -6.55 -16.07
CA ALA A 65 -1.00 -5.15 -16.09
C ALA A 65 0.13 -4.22 -16.58
N LEU A 66 1.37 -4.43 -16.11
CA LEU A 66 2.54 -3.67 -16.58
C LEU A 66 2.78 -3.86 -18.08
N LYS A 67 2.67 -5.08 -18.59
CA LYS A 67 2.76 -5.36 -20.03
C LYS A 67 1.70 -4.60 -20.83
N ARG A 68 0.44 -4.58 -20.37
CA ARG A 68 -0.66 -3.82 -21.01
C ARG A 68 -0.43 -2.32 -20.99
N PHE A 69 0.01 -1.74 -19.87
CA PHE A 69 0.17 -0.29 -19.74
C PHE A 69 1.45 0.26 -20.37
N VAL A 70 2.52 -0.52 -20.36
CA VAL A 70 3.85 -0.07 -20.80
C VAL A 70 4.24 -0.70 -22.12
N ALA A 71 4.18 -2.02 -22.26
CA ALA A 71 4.74 -2.72 -23.42
C ALA A 71 3.85 -2.65 -24.66
N GLU A 72 2.54 -2.86 -24.53
CA GLU A 72 1.61 -2.84 -25.67
C GLU A 72 1.59 -1.50 -26.42
N PRO A 73 1.51 -0.33 -25.76
CA PRO A 73 1.52 0.96 -26.45
C PRO A 73 2.84 1.26 -27.20
N ILE A 74 3.96 0.69 -26.72
CA ILE A 74 5.30 0.96 -27.25
C ILE A 74 5.65 -0.02 -28.38
N LEU A 75 5.35 -1.31 -28.21
CA LEU A 75 5.85 -2.39 -29.05
C LEU A 75 4.80 -2.98 -30.01
N LYS A 76 3.52 -2.62 -29.89
CA LYS A 76 2.37 -3.06 -30.70
C LYS A 76 2.25 -4.59 -30.89
N GLU A 77 3.04 -5.20 -31.77
CA GLU A 77 3.05 -6.67 -32.01
C GLU A 77 4.08 -7.44 -31.17
N GLY A 78 5.13 -6.77 -30.67
CA GLY A 78 6.19 -7.41 -29.89
C GLY A 78 5.84 -7.68 -28.42
N ALA A 79 4.82 -7.00 -27.90
CA ALA A 79 4.46 -7.06 -26.49
C ALA A 79 4.05 -8.48 -26.04
N GLN A 80 3.43 -9.28 -26.92
CA GLN A 80 2.92 -10.60 -26.56
C GLN A 80 4.03 -11.60 -26.21
N LYS A 81 5.24 -11.45 -26.75
CA LYS A 81 6.36 -12.39 -26.57
C LYS A 81 7.40 -11.94 -25.53
N LEU A 82 7.16 -10.83 -24.82
CA LEU A 82 8.10 -10.31 -23.84
C LEU A 82 8.33 -11.26 -22.66
N GLU A 83 9.60 -11.48 -22.32
CA GLU A 83 9.97 -12.20 -21.10
C GLU A 83 9.74 -11.35 -19.84
N LYS A 84 9.73 -11.99 -18.66
CA LYS A 84 9.51 -11.26 -17.40
C LYS A 84 10.60 -10.21 -17.13
N ALA A 85 11.85 -10.51 -17.47
CA ALA A 85 12.96 -9.57 -17.33
C ALA A 85 12.77 -8.36 -18.24
N ASP A 86 12.40 -8.58 -19.51
CA ASP A 86 12.15 -7.52 -20.49
C ASP A 86 11.00 -6.59 -20.08
N ILE A 87 9.92 -7.14 -19.51
CA ILE A 87 8.80 -6.32 -18.99
C ILE A 87 9.30 -5.36 -17.92
N LEU A 88 10.15 -5.85 -17.00
CA LEU A 88 10.70 -5.04 -15.92
C LEU A 88 11.68 -3.99 -16.46
N ASP A 89 12.59 -4.37 -17.36
CA ASP A 89 13.56 -3.47 -17.96
C ASP A 89 12.91 -2.35 -18.78
N LEU A 90 11.92 -2.69 -19.60
CA LEU A 90 11.14 -1.71 -20.37
C LEU A 90 10.40 -0.75 -19.42
N THR A 91 9.80 -1.28 -18.35
CA THR A 91 9.10 -0.48 -17.34
C THR A 91 10.03 0.50 -16.64
N VAL A 92 11.23 0.06 -16.25
CA VAL A 92 12.23 0.94 -15.62
C VAL A 92 12.61 2.07 -16.58
N LYS A 93 12.94 1.75 -17.83
CA LYS A 93 13.25 2.76 -18.87
C LYS A 93 12.10 3.72 -19.10
N TYR A 94 10.87 3.23 -19.11
CA TYR A 94 9.66 4.04 -19.25
C TYR A 94 9.49 5.00 -18.07
N VAL A 95 9.63 4.53 -16.83
CA VAL A 95 9.53 5.36 -15.62
C VAL A 95 10.60 6.45 -15.60
N TYR A 96 11.86 6.12 -15.91
CA TYR A 96 12.93 7.13 -16.03
C TYR A 96 12.63 8.16 -17.12
N SER A 97 12.12 7.71 -18.26
CA SER A 97 11.76 8.59 -19.37
C SER A 97 10.58 9.51 -19.01
N CYS A 98 9.58 8.98 -18.29
CA CYS A 98 8.48 9.76 -17.73
C CYS A 98 8.97 10.79 -16.72
N ALA A 99 9.84 10.42 -15.79
CA ALA A 99 10.39 11.34 -14.79
C ALA A 99 11.19 12.48 -15.44
N ARG A 100 11.95 12.19 -16.51
CA ARG A 100 12.71 13.20 -17.26
C ARG A 100 11.81 14.13 -18.07
N ARG A 101 10.79 13.59 -18.75
CA ARG A 101 9.79 14.40 -19.49
C ARG A 101 8.95 15.25 -18.54
N ASN A 102 8.61 14.70 -17.39
CA ASN A 102 7.91 15.39 -16.33
C ASN A 102 8.88 16.16 -15.43
N SER A 103 10.14 16.42 -15.76
CA SER A 103 11.04 17.23 -14.89
C SER A 103 10.62 18.70 -14.76
N THR A 104 9.69 19.17 -15.58
CA THR A 104 8.93 20.42 -15.36
C THR A 104 7.74 20.25 -14.40
N ALA A 105 7.35 19.01 -14.08
CA ALA A 105 6.28 18.61 -13.17
C ALA A 105 6.76 17.63 -12.06
N ALA A 106 8.08 17.43 -11.88
CA ALA A 106 8.68 16.40 -11.02
C ALA A 106 8.74 16.82 -9.55
N ALA A 107 7.71 17.54 -9.11
CA ALA A 107 7.42 17.77 -7.70
C ALA A 107 6.74 16.55 -7.04
N THR A 108 6.49 15.45 -7.76
CA THR A 108 5.61 14.36 -7.28
C THR A 108 6.31 13.06 -6.87
N TRP A 109 7.65 12.98 -6.86
CA TRP A 109 8.36 11.90 -6.13
C TRP A 109 9.06 12.46 -4.90
N PRO A 110 8.71 12.01 -3.68
CA PRO A 110 9.29 12.53 -2.44
C PRO A 110 10.64 11.86 -2.19
N SER A 111 11.66 12.22 -2.95
CA SER A 111 13.05 11.86 -2.64
C SER A 111 14.02 13.02 -2.74
N GLN A 112 13.63 14.16 -3.33
CA GLN A 112 14.33 15.41 -3.08
C GLN A 112 13.51 16.20 -2.08
N ALA A 113 13.91 16.11 -0.81
CA ALA A 113 13.53 17.02 0.25
C ALA A 113 12.03 17.13 0.58
N PRO A 114 11.53 16.36 1.57
CA PRO A 114 10.18 16.53 2.13
C PRO A 114 9.84 17.97 2.55
N TRP A 115 10.84 18.80 2.85
CA TRP A 115 10.66 20.23 3.14
C TRP A 115 10.23 21.06 1.92
N LEU A 116 10.62 20.68 0.70
CA LEU A 116 10.20 21.37 -0.52
C LEU A 116 8.69 21.20 -0.74
N SER A 117 8.14 20.01 -0.49
CA SER A 117 6.68 19.79 -0.53
C SER A 117 5.94 20.57 0.56
N PHE A 118 6.51 20.68 1.76
CA PHE A 118 5.96 21.52 2.83
C PHE A 118 5.92 22.99 2.41
N LEU A 119 7.03 23.52 1.87
CA LEU A 119 7.10 24.90 1.39
C LEU A 119 6.14 25.17 0.23
N ALA A 120 6.04 24.25 -0.73
CA ALA A 120 5.11 24.36 -1.84
C ALA A 120 3.65 24.40 -1.36
N GLY A 121 3.28 23.51 -0.43
CA GLY A 121 1.95 23.49 0.18
C GLY A 121 1.65 24.76 0.98
N TYR A 122 2.65 25.29 1.70
CA TYR A 122 2.51 26.53 2.45
C TYR A 122 2.32 27.74 1.53
N ALA A 123 3.13 27.86 0.47
CA ALA A 123 3.02 28.94 -0.51
C ALA A 123 1.65 28.93 -1.21
N ALA A 124 1.12 27.75 -1.53
CA ALA A 124 -0.24 27.62 -2.07
C ALA A 124 -1.31 28.07 -1.07
N CYS A 125 -1.17 27.72 0.21
CA CYS A 125 -2.08 28.16 1.27
C CYS A 125 -2.04 29.69 1.45
N GLU A 126 -0.84 30.27 1.46
CA GLU A 126 -0.62 31.72 1.57
C GLU A 126 -1.25 32.48 0.41
N ALA A 127 -1.05 32.02 -0.83
CA ALA A 127 -1.67 32.60 -2.02
C ALA A 127 -3.20 32.56 -1.95
N ASN A 128 -3.77 31.43 -1.52
CA ASN A 128 -5.21 31.28 -1.32
C ASN A 128 -5.74 32.22 -0.25
N LEU A 129 -5.04 32.32 0.89
CA LEU A 129 -5.42 33.23 1.96
C LEU A 129 -5.37 34.68 1.50
N HIS A 130 -4.30 35.08 0.80
CA HIS A 130 -4.20 36.41 0.22
C HIS A 130 -5.37 36.70 -0.73
N SER A 131 -5.70 35.75 -1.61
CA SER A 131 -6.85 35.88 -2.52
C SER A 131 -8.18 36.02 -1.75
N LEU A 132 -8.37 35.27 -0.67
CA LEU A 132 -9.58 35.34 0.16
C LEU A 132 -9.67 36.66 0.93
N LEU A 133 -8.57 37.15 1.48
CA LEU A 133 -8.51 38.43 2.16
C LEU A 133 -8.78 39.59 1.19
N VAL A 134 -8.20 39.56 -0.01
CA VAL A 134 -8.49 40.54 -1.06
C VAL A 134 -9.94 40.46 -1.52
N ALA A 135 -10.49 39.25 -1.72
CA ALA A 135 -11.89 39.08 -2.09
C ALA A 135 -12.85 39.58 -1.00
N ALA A 136 -12.54 39.33 0.28
CA ALA A 136 -13.32 39.82 1.42
C ALA A 136 -13.21 41.34 1.61
N ALA A 137 -12.02 41.91 1.39
CA ALA A 137 -11.81 43.36 1.39
C ALA A 137 -12.57 44.03 0.23
N GLY A 138 -12.56 43.43 -0.96
CA GLY A 138 -13.31 43.92 -2.13
C GLY A 138 -14.82 43.86 -1.95
N ALA A 139 -15.34 42.82 -1.26
CA ALA A 139 -16.75 42.68 -0.95
C ALA A 139 -17.25 43.70 0.11
N SER A 140 -16.37 44.13 1.01
CA SER A 140 -16.70 45.06 2.10
C SER A 140 -16.41 46.53 1.77
N ARG A 141 -15.42 46.82 0.92
CA ARG A 141 -15.06 48.19 0.52
C ARG A 141 -14.39 48.19 -0.86
N PRO A 142 -15.10 48.58 -1.95
CA PRO A 142 -14.64 48.39 -3.33
C PRO A 142 -13.39 49.20 -3.76
N GLN A 143 -12.70 49.89 -2.84
CA GLN A 143 -11.43 50.59 -3.08
C GLN A 143 -10.42 50.44 -1.93
N ALA A 144 -10.63 49.50 -1.02
CA ALA A 144 -9.71 49.26 0.09
C ALA A 144 -8.76 48.12 -0.23
N GLY A 145 -7.47 48.41 -0.27
CA GLY A 145 -6.46 47.36 -0.11
C GLY A 145 -6.58 46.65 1.24
N LEU A 146 -5.72 45.66 1.44
CA LEU A 146 -5.66 44.90 2.69
C LEU A 146 -5.48 45.82 3.91
N SER A 147 -6.20 45.52 4.98
CA SER A 147 -6.10 46.22 6.26
C SER A 147 -4.71 46.00 6.89
N PRO A 148 -4.22 46.92 7.75
CA PRO A 148 -2.97 46.73 8.49
C PRO A 148 -2.91 45.42 9.29
N ARG A 149 -4.07 44.93 9.77
CA ARG A 149 -4.17 43.64 10.48
C ARG A 149 -3.97 42.46 9.55
N GLU A 150 -4.49 42.54 8.33
CA GLU A 150 -4.38 41.49 7.31
C GLU A 150 -2.95 41.41 6.77
N MET A 151 -2.32 42.55 6.54
CA MET A 151 -0.90 42.66 6.21
C MET A 151 -0.02 42.06 7.32
N SER A 152 -0.28 42.38 8.58
CA SER A 152 0.45 41.83 9.73
C SER A 152 0.30 40.30 9.83
N LEU A 153 -0.89 39.78 9.53
CA LEU A 153 -1.16 38.35 9.52
C LEU A 153 -0.35 37.62 8.44
N LEU A 154 -0.24 38.19 7.23
CA LEU A 154 0.57 37.63 6.15
C LEU A 154 2.07 37.64 6.49
N VAL A 155 2.58 38.73 7.07
CA VAL A 155 3.98 38.81 7.54
C VAL A 155 4.27 37.77 8.63
N ALA A 156 3.35 37.59 9.58
CA ALA A 156 3.47 36.57 10.62
C ALA A 156 3.40 35.13 10.06
N LEU A 157 2.68 34.91 8.95
CA LEU A 157 2.66 33.64 8.23
C LEU A 157 3.97 33.39 7.50
N ASP A 158 4.53 34.37 6.80
CA ASP A 158 5.82 34.22 6.12
C ASP A 158 6.95 33.96 7.13
N GLY A 159 6.94 34.66 8.28
CA GLY A 159 7.87 34.41 9.37
C GLY A 159 7.79 32.98 9.91
N ARG A 160 6.58 32.43 10.07
CA ARG A 160 6.39 31.02 10.48
C ARG A 160 6.85 30.02 9.42
N LYS A 161 6.63 30.30 8.13
CA LYS A 161 7.15 29.49 7.02
C LYS A 161 8.67 29.41 7.08
N ASN A 162 9.33 30.56 7.21
CA ASN A 162 10.79 30.64 7.20
C ASN A 162 11.39 29.99 8.45
N ALA A 163 10.76 30.14 9.62
CA ALA A 163 11.17 29.46 10.86
C ALA A 163 11.03 27.93 10.75
N ALA A 164 9.91 27.43 10.21
CA ALA A 164 9.69 26.00 10.01
C ALA A 164 10.69 25.40 9.01
N ALA A 165 10.96 26.11 7.91
CA ALA A 165 11.96 25.70 6.93
C ALA A 165 13.38 25.66 7.53
N THR A 166 13.73 26.68 8.31
CA THR A 166 15.04 26.77 8.99
C THR A 166 15.18 25.66 10.03
N SER A 167 14.14 25.39 10.82
CA SER A 167 14.13 24.29 11.79
C SER A 167 14.31 22.94 11.12
N PHE A 168 13.66 22.71 9.98
CA PHE A 168 13.82 21.47 9.22
C PHE A 168 15.22 21.32 8.63
N LEU A 169 15.76 22.38 8.02
CA LEU A 169 17.13 22.38 7.50
C LEU A 169 18.17 22.21 8.62
N ALA A 170 17.93 22.79 9.80
CA ALA A 170 18.75 22.58 10.98
C ALA A 170 18.68 21.14 11.49
N ALA A 171 17.50 20.51 11.47
CA ALA A 171 17.33 19.10 11.83
C ALA A 171 18.03 18.15 10.84
N LEU A 172 18.11 18.52 9.55
CA LEU A 172 18.87 17.78 8.54
C LEU A 172 20.37 17.99 8.63
N ALA A 173 20.80 19.20 9.01
CA ALA A 173 22.21 19.56 9.21
C ALA A 173 22.75 19.10 10.57
N ALA A 174 21.86 18.69 11.49
CA ALA A 174 22.27 18.07 12.73
C ALA A 174 23.07 16.79 12.39
N PRO A 175 24.33 16.67 12.84
CA PRO A 175 25.02 15.40 12.73
C PRO A 175 24.14 14.37 13.43
N SER A 176 23.94 13.22 12.81
CA SER A 176 23.33 12.07 13.48
C SER A 176 24.27 11.64 14.60
N THR A 177 24.24 12.33 15.74
CA THR A 177 24.67 11.78 17.02
C THR A 177 23.61 10.76 17.39
N SER A 178 23.69 9.60 16.75
CA SER A 178 23.35 8.34 17.39
C SER A 178 24.32 8.18 18.58
N GLN A 179 24.08 8.93 19.66
CA GLN A 179 24.56 8.53 20.97
C GLN A 179 23.64 7.39 21.41
N THR A 180 23.95 6.19 20.93
CA THR A 180 23.79 4.98 21.72
C THR A 180 25.13 4.77 22.42
N THR A 181 25.39 5.55 23.46
CA THR A 181 26.41 5.16 24.42
C THR A 181 25.82 4.02 25.25
N PRO A 182 26.44 2.82 25.28
CA PRO A 182 26.16 1.91 26.38
C PRO A 182 26.68 2.59 27.66
N PRO A 183 26.04 2.40 28.84
CA PRO A 183 26.69 2.75 30.08
C PRO A 183 27.95 1.89 30.19
N ALA A 184 29.12 2.49 30.00
CA ALA A 184 30.38 1.89 30.40
C ALA A 184 30.31 1.78 31.93
N ALA A 185 30.14 0.55 32.38
CA ALA A 185 30.07 0.19 33.78
C ALA A 185 31.33 0.66 34.50
N HIS A 186 31.08 1.38 35.60
CA HIS A 186 31.99 1.48 36.72
C HIS A 186 32.39 0.07 37.15
N LEU A 187 33.70 -0.13 37.32
CA LEU A 187 34.35 -1.27 37.98
C LEU A 187 33.51 -1.82 39.14
N GLN A 188 33.11 -3.09 39.07
CA GLN A 188 33.13 -4.05 40.19
C GLN A 188 32.75 -5.47 39.73
N SER A 189 33.76 -6.35 39.84
CA SER A 189 33.71 -7.74 40.32
C SER A 189 32.67 -8.75 39.83
N GLU A 190 33.24 -9.90 39.42
CA GLU A 190 32.73 -11.28 39.55
C GLU A 190 31.78 -11.84 38.45
N GLY A 191 32.26 -12.89 37.77
CA GLY A 191 31.44 -14.04 37.34
C GLY A 191 31.22 -14.25 35.84
N GLU A 192 32.10 -15.01 35.19
CA GLU A 192 31.81 -15.74 33.93
C GLU A 192 30.76 -16.85 34.18
N PRO A 193 29.90 -17.24 33.21
CA PRO A 193 30.33 -18.21 32.20
C PRO A 193 29.84 -17.93 30.77
N THR A 194 30.57 -18.56 29.85
CA THR A 194 30.71 -18.41 28.41
C THR A 194 29.48 -18.86 27.58
N HIS A 195 29.04 -18.07 26.59
CA HIS A 195 28.24 -18.54 25.44
C HIS A 195 28.83 -17.98 24.13
N PRO A 196 29.00 -18.78 23.06
CA PRO A 196 29.71 -18.35 21.85
C PRO A 196 28.90 -17.33 21.00
N PRO A 197 29.59 -16.52 20.18
CA PRO A 197 28.98 -15.45 19.39
C PRO A 197 28.16 -16.00 18.21
N GLN A 198 26.91 -15.56 18.08
CA GLN A 198 26.05 -15.86 16.94
C GLN A 198 26.48 -15.06 15.70
N PRO A 199 26.54 -15.67 14.49
CA PRO A 199 26.93 -14.96 13.28
C PRO A 199 25.85 -13.98 12.78
N PRO A 200 26.22 -12.98 11.96
CA PRO A 200 25.32 -11.93 11.50
C PRO A 200 24.13 -12.49 10.72
N ARG A 201 22.97 -11.85 10.91
CA ARG A 201 21.69 -12.21 10.26
C ARG A 201 21.79 -12.02 8.75
N VAL A 202 22.13 -13.10 8.04
CA VAL A 202 22.02 -13.18 6.58
C VAL A 202 20.55 -13.19 6.20
N TRP A 203 20.16 -12.30 5.28
CA TRP A 203 18.82 -12.27 4.71
C TRP A 203 18.53 -13.61 4.02
N ARG A 204 17.44 -14.29 4.42
CA ARG A 204 17.01 -15.55 3.83
C ARG A 204 15.73 -15.33 3.02
N PRO A 205 15.72 -15.62 1.71
CA PRO A 205 14.46 -15.73 0.99
C PRO A 205 13.72 -16.97 1.52
N TRP A 206 12.39 -16.86 1.58
CA TRP A 206 11.47 -17.90 2.05
C TRP A 206 11.62 -19.23 1.30
#